data_AF-Q10XW7-F1
#
_entry.id   AF-Q10XW7-F1
#
_cell.length_a   1.000
_cell.length_b   1.000
_cell.length_c   1.000
_cell.angle_alpha   90.00
_cell.angle_beta   90.00
_cell.angle_gamma   90.00
#
_symmetry.space_group_name_H-M   'P 1'
#
loop_
_entity.id
_entity.type
_entity.pdbx_description
1 polymer ?
#
loop_
_entity_poly.entity_id
_entity_poly.type
_entity_poly.pdbx_seq_one_letter_code
_entity_poly.pdbx_strand_id
1 'polypeptide(L)'
;MENWGELCLFGSLNNQDQDVMFACEKAVKLKPNDRKIRNYRGLARTLTGNYQGAIEDFQVLVDTTKDEDEKAKVEGWIETLKKGENPFTSEVLKELEYNRDWMYD
;
A
#
# COMPACT_ATOMS: atom_id res chain seq x y z
N MET A 1 -2.92 16.39 -14.64
CA MET A 1 -2.25 16.54 -13.34
C MET A 1 -1.55 15.23 -13.08
N GLU A 2 -0.24 15.21 -12.82
CA GLU A 2 0.49 13.94 -12.62
C GLU A 2 0.05 13.30 -11.30
N ASN A 3 -0.73 12.21 -11.36
CA ASN A 3 -1.15 11.49 -10.17
C ASN A 3 -0.14 10.37 -9.85
N TRP A 4 0.95 10.76 -9.17
CA TRP A 4 2.01 9.85 -8.74
C TRP A 4 1.50 8.72 -7.84
N GLY A 5 0.45 8.96 -7.06
CA GLY A 5 -0.17 7.95 -6.19
C GLY A 5 -0.94 6.89 -7.00
N GLU A 6 -1.71 7.32 -8.00
CA GLU A 6 -2.36 6.39 -8.93
C GLU A 6 -1.34 5.55 -9.69
N LEU A 7 -0.28 6.15 -10.23
CA LEU A 7 0.76 5.39 -10.95
C LEU A 7 1.41 4.34 -10.02
N CYS A 8 1.71 4.71 -8.77
CA CYS A 8 2.19 3.78 -7.76
C CYS A 8 1.22 2.61 -7.54
N LEU A 9 -0.07 2.90 -7.32
CA LEU A 9 -1.10 1.87 -7.10
C LEU A 9 -1.27 0.95 -8.32
N PHE A 10 -1.47 1.53 -9.50
CA PHE A 10 -1.74 0.77 -10.72
C PHE A 10 -0.59 -0.14 -11.10
N GLY A 11 0.66 0.36 -11.05
CA GLY A 11 1.82 -0.48 -11.32
C GLY A 11 1.92 -1.63 -10.32
N SER A 12 1.72 -1.34 -9.03
CA SER A 12 1.78 -2.37 -7.98
C SER A 12 0.73 -3.47 -8.18
N LEU A 13 -0.51 -3.12 -8.52
CA LEU A 13 -1.58 -4.10 -8.78
C LEU A 13 -1.35 -4.91 -10.08
N ASN A 14 -0.56 -4.39 -11.02
CA ASN A 14 -0.28 -5.03 -12.31
C ASN A 14 1.08 -5.74 -12.34
N ASN A 15 1.66 -6.08 -11.18
CA ASN A 15 2.97 -6.72 -11.05
C ASN A 15 4.13 -5.92 -11.69
N GLN A 16 4.01 -4.59 -11.70
CA GLN A 16 5.03 -3.63 -12.13
C GLN A 16 5.60 -2.85 -10.93
N ASP A 17 5.50 -3.42 -9.73
CA ASP A 17 5.90 -2.81 -8.45
C ASP A 17 7.33 -2.26 -8.46
N GLN A 18 8.30 -2.99 -9.06
CA GLN A 18 9.67 -2.50 -9.24
C GLN A 18 9.75 -1.23 -10.10
N ASP A 19 8.96 -1.17 -11.17
CA ASP A 19 9.00 -0.07 -12.15
C ASP A 19 8.33 1.20 -11.61
N VAL A 20 7.43 1.09 -10.63
CA VAL A 20 6.67 2.25 -10.10
C VAL A 20 7.13 2.75 -8.73
N MET A 21 8.18 2.16 -8.15
CA MET A 21 8.73 2.63 -6.87
C MET A 21 9.08 4.13 -6.90
N PHE A 22 9.58 4.65 -8.02
CA PHE A 22 9.87 6.09 -8.17
C PHE A 22 8.60 6.96 -8.03
N ALA A 23 7.47 6.48 -8.53
CA ALA A 23 6.18 7.15 -8.42
C ALA A 23 5.68 7.13 -6.97
N CYS A 24 5.81 6.00 -6.28
CA CYS A 24 5.47 5.87 -4.86
C CYS A 24 6.30 6.83 -3.98
N GLU A 25 7.60 6.91 -4.20
CA GLU A 25 8.49 7.81 -3.45
C GLU A 25 8.27 9.28 -3.79
N LYS A 26 7.83 9.61 -5.01
CA LYS A 26 7.43 10.97 -5.36
C LYS A 26 6.10 11.35 -4.72
N ALA A 27 5.12 10.43 -4.71
CA ALA A 27 3.80 10.65 -4.13
C ALA A 27 3.89 10.98 -2.64
N VAL A 28 4.64 10.18 -1.87
CA VAL A 28 4.79 10.38 -0.41
C VAL A 28 5.56 11.66 -0.06
N LYS A 29 6.52 12.09 -0.89
CA LYS A 29 7.20 13.39 -0.70
C LYS A 29 6.24 14.56 -0.90
N LEU A 30 5.33 14.47 -1.86
CA LEU A 30 4.36 15.52 -2.16
C LEU A 30 3.26 15.60 -1.11
N LYS A 31 2.83 14.46 -0.57
CA LYS A 31 1.77 14.37 0.43
C LYS A 31 2.15 13.38 1.54
N PRO A 32 3.05 13.78 2.45
CA PRO A 32 3.61 12.87 3.46
C PRO A 32 2.59 12.37 4.49
N ASN A 33 1.45 13.05 4.64
CA ASN A 33 0.41 12.68 5.60
C ASN A 33 -0.82 12.06 4.93
N ASP A 34 -0.79 11.85 3.62
CA ASP A 34 -1.90 11.23 2.89
C ASP A 34 -1.89 9.71 3.11
N ARG A 35 -2.89 9.23 3.86
CA ARG A 35 -3.07 7.81 4.17
C ARG A 35 -3.15 6.96 2.90
N LYS A 36 -3.83 7.42 1.84
CA LYS A 36 -3.96 6.66 0.59
C LYS A 36 -2.58 6.37 -0.01
N ILE A 37 -1.71 7.39 -0.03
CA ILE A 37 -0.35 7.27 -0.58
C ILE A 37 0.54 6.36 0.25
N ARG A 38 0.42 6.39 1.59
CA ARG A 38 1.15 5.45 2.45
C ARG A 38 0.69 4.01 2.22
N ASN A 39 -0.60 3.79 2.08
CA ASN A 39 -1.13 2.47 1.73
C ASN A 39 -0.55 1.95 0.39
N TYR A 40 -0.56 2.79 -0.65
CA TYR A 40 -0.03 2.41 -1.97
C TYR A 40 1.47 2.09 -1.93
N ARG A 41 2.27 2.92 -1.24
CA ARG A 41 3.70 2.66 -1.08
C ARG A 41 3.96 1.42 -0.24
N GLY A 42 3.16 1.17 0.80
CA GLY A 42 3.22 -0.04 1.61
C GLY A 42 3.00 -1.30 0.76
N LEU A 43 1.97 -1.29 -0.10
CA LEU A 43 1.71 -2.36 -1.07
C LEU A 43 2.92 -2.59 -1.99
N ALA A 44 3.41 -1.53 -2.65
CA ALA A 44 4.55 -1.61 -3.56
C ALA A 44 5.82 -2.15 -2.85
N ARG A 45 6.09 -1.67 -1.64
CA ARG A 45 7.22 -2.11 -0.82
C ARG A 45 7.10 -3.56 -0.41
N THR A 46 5.91 -4.04 -0.08
CA THR A 46 5.70 -5.47 0.17
C THR A 46 6.00 -6.30 -1.08
N LEU A 47 5.45 -5.92 -2.24
CA LEU A 47 5.64 -6.68 -3.48
C LEU A 47 7.10 -6.68 -3.96
N THR A 48 7.85 -5.62 -3.67
CA THR A 48 9.30 -5.53 -3.94
C THR A 48 10.19 -6.16 -2.86
N GLY A 49 9.62 -6.74 -1.80
CA GLY A 49 10.35 -7.40 -0.72
C GLY A 49 10.92 -6.48 0.37
N ASN A 50 10.63 -5.18 0.31
CA ASN A 50 10.97 -4.23 1.37
C ASN A 50 9.94 -4.28 2.51
N TYR A 51 9.91 -5.40 3.25
CA TYR A 51 8.93 -5.61 4.32
C TYR A 51 9.09 -4.62 5.47
N GLN A 52 10.32 -4.24 5.82
CA GLN A 52 10.54 -3.25 6.89
C GLN A 52 9.93 -1.88 6.52
N GLY A 53 10.17 -1.41 5.29
CA GLY A 53 9.58 -0.16 4.81
C GLY A 53 8.06 -0.24 4.63
N ALA A 54 7.52 -1.42 4.28
CA ALA A 54 6.07 -1.63 4.22
C ALA A 54 5.42 -1.58 5.60
N ILE A 55 6.04 -2.20 6.62
CA ILE A 55 5.59 -2.15 8.01
C ILE A 55 5.54 -0.70 8.51
N GLU A 56 6.55 0.12 8.20
CA GLU A 56 6.56 1.55 8.56
C GLU A 56 5.39 2.31 7.95
N ASP A 57 5.07 2.06 6.67
CA ASP A 57 3.94 2.70 6.00
C ASP A 57 2.59 2.25 6.56
N PHE A 58 2.43 0.95 6.82
CA PHE A 58 1.22 0.39 7.39
C PHE A 58 1.01 0.79 8.85
N GLN A 59 2.07 0.94 9.64
CA GLN A 59 1.94 1.42 11.02
C GLN A 59 1.33 2.82 11.06
N VAL A 60 1.68 3.70 10.12
CA VAL A 60 1.05 5.03 10.03
C VAL A 60 -0.44 4.92 9.69
N LEU A 61 -0.87 3.93 8.90
CA LEU A 61 -2.30 3.70 8.69
C LEU A 61 -2.96 3.29 10.00
N VAL A 62 -2.43 2.29 10.70
CA VAL A 62 -2.96 1.82 11.99
C VAL A 62 -3.11 2.98 12.98
N ASP A 63 -2.12 3.87 13.05
CA ASP A 63 -2.11 5.00 13.99
C ASP A 63 -3.13 6.10 13.63
N THR A 64 -3.60 6.15 12.38
CA THR A 64 -4.46 7.23 11.87
C THR A 64 -5.85 6.78 11.43
N THR A 65 -6.06 5.48 11.26
CA THR A 65 -7.34 4.86 10.93
C THR A 65 -8.24 4.81 12.17
N LYS A 66 -9.49 5.27 12.02
CA LYS A 66 -10.52 5.18 13.08
C LYS A 66 -11.44 3.97 12.93
N ASP A 67 -11.48 3.39 11.73
CA ASP A 67 -12.28 2.22 11.43
C ASP A 67 -11.56 0.97 11.95
N GLU A 68 -12.16 0.28 12.91
CA GLU A 68 -11.50 -0.85 13.59
C GLU A 68 -11.35 -2.06 12.66
N ASP A 69 -12.22 -2.23 11.66
CA ASP A 69 -12.13 -3.33 10.69
C ASP A 69 -10.97 -3.09 9.70
N GLU A 70 -10.84 -1.86 9.19
CA GLU A 70 -9.69 -1.45 8.36
C GLU A 70 -8.39 -1.59 9.17
N LYS A 71 -8.39 -1.18 10.43
CA LYS A 71 -7.22 -1.28 11.31
C LYS A 71 -6.81 -2.73 11.54
N ALA A 72 -7.75 -3.60 11.90
CA ALA A 72 -7.48 -5.02 12.12
C ALA A 72 -6.92 -5.71 10.86
N LYS A 73 -7.43 -5.32 9.68
CA LYS A 73 -6.90 -5.81 8.39
C LYS A 73 -5.43 -5.42 8.19
N VAL A 74 -5.09 -4.16 8.44
CA VAL A 74 -3.72 -3.66 8.29
C VAL A 74 -2.79 -4.26 9.35
N GLU A 75 -3.25 -4.44 10.58
CA GLU A 75 -2.49 -5.13 11.64
C GLU A 75 -2.16 -6.58 11.24
N GLY A 76 -3.11 -7.31 10.64
CA GLY A 76 -2.87 -8.65 10.11
C GLY A 76 -1.80 -8.68 9.01
N TRP A 77 -1.78 -7.69 8.12
CA TRP A 77 -0.71 -7.54 7.14
C TRP A 77 0.65 -7.31 7.82
N ILE A 78 0.72 -6.43 8.81
CA ILE A 78 1.95 -6.16 9.57
C ILE A 78 2.46 -7.44 10.26
N GLU A 79 1.57 -8.23 10.88
CA GLU A 79 1.95 -9.48 11.52
C GLU A 79 2.51 -10.51 10.55
N THR A 80 1.93 -10.59 9.34
CA THR A 80 2.40 -11.46 8.26
C THR A 80 3.79 -11.03 7.78
N LEU A 81 3.98 -9.72 7.57
CA LEU A 81 5.26 -9.15 7.16
C LEU A 81 6.36 -9.34 8.22
N LYS A 82 6.03 -9.23 9.51
CA LYS A 82 6.97 -9.50 10.63
C LYS A 82 7.47 -10.94 10.63
N LYS A 83 6.72 -11.89 10.07
CA LYS A 83 7.13 -13.29 9.89
C LYS A 83 7.97 -13.50 8.62
N GLY A 84 8.16 -12.46 7.81
CA GLY A 84 8.85 -12.56 6.52
C GLY A 84 7.96 -13.13 5.41
N GLU A 85 6.64 -13.06 5.57
CA GLU A 85 5.67 -13.57 4.61
C GLU A 85 4.97 -12.41 3.88
N ASN A 86 4.54 -12.67 2.64
CA ASN A 86 3.79 -11.69 1.84
C ASN A 86 2.28 -11.87 2.05
N PRO A 87 1.55 -10.91 2.64
CA PRO A 87 0.09 -10.99 2.78
C PRO A 87 -0.68 -10.75 1.47
N PHE A 88 -0.04 -10.22 0.43
CA PHE A 88 -0.67 -9.89 -0.85
C PHE A 88 -0.52 -11.02 -1.86
N THR A 89 -1.30 -12.08 -1.66
CA THR A 89 -1.45 -13.15 -2.65
C THR A 89 -2.19 -12.63 -3.88
N SER A 90 -2.16 -13.39 -4.99
CA SER A 90 -2.92 -13.06 -6.19
C SER A 90 -4.43 -12.97 -5.98
N GLU A 91 -4.98 -13.61 -4.94
CA GLU A 91 -6.38 -13.46 -4.55
C GLU A 91 -6.61 -12.12 -3.85
N VAL A 92 -5.79 -11.78 -2.85
CA VAL A 92 -5.86 -10.50 -2.14
C VAL A 92 -5.67 -9.32 -3.11
N LEU A 93 -4.74 -9.42 -4.06
CA LEU A 93 -4.53 -8.38 -5.07
C LEU A 93 -5.76 -8.16 -5.95
N LYS A 94 -6.47 -9.23 -6.35
CA LYS A 94 -7.72 -9.12 -7.10
C LYS A 94 -8.83 -8.47 -6.27
N GLU A 95 -8.93 -8.79 -4.99
CA GLU A 95 -9.88 -8.13 -4.09
C GLU A 95 -9.57 -6.63 -3.95
N LEU A 96 -8.29 -6.26 -3.80
CA LEU A 96 -7.87 -4.86 -3.71
C LEU A 96 -8.14 -4.10 -5.02
N GLU A 97 -7.97 -4.76 -6.17
CA GLU A 97 -8.31 -4.19 -7.47
C GLU A 97 -9.82 -4.00 -7.64
N TYR A 98 -10.62 -5.01 -7.29
CA TYR A 98 -12.08 -4.97 -7.38
C TYR A 98 -12.68 -3.88 -6.50
N ASN A 99 -12.16 -3.73 -5.27
CA ASN A 99 -12.65 -2.74 -4.30
C ASN A 99 -12.03 -1.35 -4.48
N ARG A 100 -11.46 -1.01 -5.65
CA ARG A 100 -10.78 0.27 -5.91
C ARG A 100 -11.74 1.47 -6.10
N ASP A 101 -13.05 1.29 -5.91
CA ASP A 101 -14.07 2.33 -6.14
C ASP A 101 -13.80 3.66 -5.38
N TRP A 102 -13.08 3.62 -4.25
CA TRP A 102 -12.60 4.80 -3.50
C TRP A 102 -11.52 5.67 -4.19
N MET A 103 -11.12 5.31 -5.41
CA MET A 103 -10.21 6.09 -6.24
C MET A 103 -10.92 7.18 -7.05
N TYR A 104 -12.25 7.09 -7.20
CA TYR A 104 -13.05 8.00 -8.03
C TYR A 104 -13.97 8.96 -7.24
N ASP A 105 -13.96 8.86 -5.90
CA ASP A 105 -14.63 9.80 -4.98
C ASP A 105 -13.68 10.89 -4.46
#